data_AF-A0A2H0P5W7-F1
#
_entry.id   AF-A0A2H0P5W7-F1
#
_cell.length_a   1.000
_cell.length_b   1.000
_cell.length_c   1.000
_cell.angle_alpha   90.00
_cell.angle_beta   90.00
_cell.angle_gamma   90.00
#
_symmetry.space_group_name_H-M   'P 1'
#
loop_
_entity.id
_entity.type
_entity.pdbx_description
1 polymer ?
#
loop_
_entity_poly.entity_id
_entity_poly.type
_entity_poly.pdbx_seq_one_letter_code
_entity_poly.pdbx_strand_id
1 'polypeptide(L)'
;MKKRMIAGVVAMLFCTALVAACGSATSDVTGGGVDSPADTGTEGVADADIVQTVQAPVPGSVKDFFDGICSDYRPVPIKKDEDLAGQTAAYDEIVAEEDWGGEIAEGTKLYVGNINGAVFVYGTNDTDKASWGVRKWALAETGEDSKKGLGNIQISAGTKADEARVVANHPDSSYPGVRYQTCVVVNTPSSWAQSLKNVAGDVFVFDVMGTVKVSNGNGNINVGDAGGNSVEIENQSGNIVVSARPSSAVSVLNGSGNITYHLLESTHLKNDSSLDTKNGTIKLVFNAGTGAKLDALVDAGTISAPDLPAPEAVDANGQRLVADVNGGGAKLTAHSETGTITVELLKPQTDAGETE
;
A
#
# COMPACT_ATOMS: atom_id res chain seq x y z
N MET A 1 -12.31 56.29 -18.86
CA MET A 1 -11.37 55.26 -18.38
C MET A 1 -12.14 53.99 -18.08
N LYS A 2 -12.09 52.98 -18.97
CA LYS A 2 -12.63 51.62 -18.76
C LYS A 2 -11.61 50.66 -19.37
N LYS A 3 -10.85 49.95 -18.53
CA LYS A 3 -9.96 48.86 -18.95
C LYS A 3 -10.75 47.55 -18.87
N ARG A 4 -10.92 46.88 -20.01
CA ARG A 4 -11.36 45.48 -20.09
C ARG A 4 -10.13 44.59 -19.95
N MET A 5 -10.13 43.68 -18.98
CA MET A 5 -9.18 42.57 -18.93
C MET A 5 -9.66 41.46 -19.87
N ILE A 6 -8.73 40.95 -20.67
CA ILE A 6 -8.90 39.82 -21.57
C ILE A 6 -8.54 38.57 -20.77
N ALA A 7 -9.49 37.66 -20.60
CA ALA A 7 -9.26 36.31 -20.10
C ALA A 7 -8.75 35.44 -21.26
N GLY A 8 -7.50 34.99 -21.17
CA GLY A 8 -6.92 34.00 -22.07
C GLY A 8 -7.31 32.60 -21.61
N VAL A 9 -8.14 31.93 -22.41
CA VAL A 9 -8.46 30.50 -22.25
C VAL A 9 -7.33 29.71 -22.90
N VAL A 10 -6.52 29.01 -22.09
CA VAL A 10 -5.57 28.01 -22.58
C VAL A 10 -6.28 26.66 -22.53
N ALA A 11 -6.64 26.15 -23.71
CA ALA A 11 -7.13 24.80 -23.87
C ALA A 11 -5.94 23.83 -23.84
N MET A 12 -5.79 23.05 -22.76
CA MET A 12 -4.90 21.89 -22.73
C MET A 12 -5.63 20.69 -23.37
N LEU A 13 -5.16 20.30 -24.55
CA LEU A 13 -5.41 18.99 -25.15
C LEU A 13 -4.66 17.94 -24.30
N PHE A 14 -5.39 17.04 -23.65
CA PHE A 14 -4.82 15.79 -23.15
C PHE A 14 -4.93 14.73 -24.24
N CYS A 15 -3.77 14.26 -24.70
CA CYS A 15 -3.64 13.19 -25.68
C CYS A 15 -3.89 11.85 -24.97
N THR A 16 -4.88 11.10 -25.46
CA THR A 16 -5.14 9.71 -25.08
C THR A 16 -4.33 8.79 -25.98
N ALA A 17 -3.42 8.00 -25.42
CA ALA A 17 -2.82 6.84 -26.08
C ALA A 17 -2.60 5.78 -24.99
N LEU A 18 -3.52 4.84 -24.83
CA LEU A 18 -3.70 3.57 -25.56
C LEU A 18 -2.69 2.49 -25.12
N VAL A 19 -3.26 1.54 -24.38
CA VAL A 19 -2.81 0.18 -24.14
C VAL A 19 -2.63 -0.56 -25.47
N ALA A 20 -1.44 -1.14 -25.72
CA ALA A 20 -1.26 -2.42 -26.42
C ALA A 20 0.23 -2.73 -26.63
N ALA A 21 0.52 -4.03 -26.65
CA ALA A 21 1.76 -4.69 -27.10
C ALA A 21 2.86 -4.89 -26.06
N CYS A 22 2.83 -6.06 -25.40
CA CYS A 22 4.02 -6.89 -25.41
C CYS A 22 3.61 -8.31 -25.82
N GLY A 23 4.11 -8.71 -26.99
CA GLY A 23 3.83 -9.98 -27.64
C GLY A 23 4.64 -11.11 -27.04
N SER A 24 4.05 -12.30 -27.09
CA SER A 24 4.68 -13.59 -26.85
C SER A 24 5.83 -13.81 -27.83
N ALA A 25 7.06 -13.86 -27.32
CA ALA A 25 8.20 -14.44 -28.01
C ALA A 25 8.46 -15.83 -27.42
N THR A 26 8.17 -16.86 -28.20
CA THR A 26 8.65 -18.22 -27.98
C THR A 26 10.13 -18.27 -28.38
N SER A 27 11.03 -18.55 -27.43
CA SER A 27 12.41 -18.89 -27.73
C SER A 27 12.70 -20.31 -27.23
N ASP A 28 13.13 -21.15 -28.18
CA ASP A 28 13.62 -22.50 -27.99
C ASP A 28 14.70 -22.57 -26.89
N VAL A 29 14.53 -23.56 -26.01
CA VAL A 29 15.47 -23.91 -24.94
C VAL A 29 16.41 -24.99 -25.46
N THR A 30 17.69 -24.65 -25.61
CA THR A 30 18.78 -25.63 -25.62
C THR A 30 19.76 -25.31 -24.50
N GLY A 31 20.09 -26.35 -23.74
CA GLY A 31 20.69 -26.30 -22.41
C GLY A 31 22.05 -25.59 -22.27
N GLY A 32 22.24 -25.09 -21.06
CA GLY A 32 23.53 -24.66 -20.51
C GLY A 32 23.37 -24.54 -19.00
N GLY A 33 23.81 -25.56 -18.27
CA GLY A 33 23.84 -25.53 -16.81
C GLY A 33 24.87 -24.50 -16.32
N VAL A 34 24.45 -23.65 -15.40
CA VAL A 34 25.32 -22.74 -14.66
C VAL A 34 24.82 -22.69 -13.23
N ASP A 35 25.72 -23.02 -12.30
CA ASP A 35 25.49 -23.02 -10.86
C ASP A 35 25.11 -21.60 -10.38
N SER A 36 23.93 -21.45 -9.78
CA SER A 36 23.52 -20.22 -9.10
C SER A 36 24.22 -20.10 -7.74
N PRO A 37 24.83 -18.95 -7.42
CA PRO A 37 25.36 -18.69 -6.09
C PRO A 37 24.21 -18.49 -5.09
N ALA A 38 24.47 -18.95 -3.86
CA ALA A 38 23.54 -18.94 -2.73
C ALA A 38 22.98 -17.55 -2.44
N ASP A 39 21.65 -17.50 -2.34
CA ASP A 39 20.85 -16.42 -1.78
C ASP A 39 21.25 -16.21 -0.30
N THR A 40 22.00 -15.14 -0.04
CA THR A 40 22.38 -14.74 1.31
C THR A 40 21.20 -14.01 1.93
N GLY A 41 20.54 -14.72 2.84
CA GLY A 41 19.28 -14.33 3.46
C GLY A 41 19.20 -12.90 3.97
N THR A 42 18.12 -12.23 3.57
CA THR A 42 17.51 -11.16 4.36
C THR A 42 17.01 -11.74 5.68
N GLU A 43 17.60 -11.29 6.78
CA GLU A 43 17.17 -11.60 8.14
C GLU A 43 15.68 -11.27 8.29
N GLY A 44 14.90 -12.30 8.62
CA GLY A 44 13.49 -12.17 8.95
C GLY A 44 13.32 -11.31 10.18
N VAL A 45 12.63 -10.18 10.02
CA VAL A 45 12.07 -9.44 11.14
C VAL A 45 11.06 -10.38 11.81
N ALA A 46 11.29 -10.67 13.09
CA ALA A 46 10.58 -11.69 13.83
C ALA A 46 9.06 -11.45 13.88
N ASP A 47 8.33 -12.54 13.63
CA ASP A 47 6.88 -12.70 13.51
C ASP A 47 6.13 -12.64 14.88
N ALA A 48 6.55 -11.75 15.78
CA ALA A 48 5.96 -11.59 17.10
C ALA A 48 5.17 -10.26 17.22
N ASP A 49 3.88 -10.37 17.58
CA ASP A 49 3.00 -9.30 18.09
C ASP A 49 2.41 -8.23 17.14
N ILE A 50 2.31 -8.47 15.83
CA ILE A 50 1.50 -7.64 14.91
C ILE A 50 0.00 -8.02 14.98
N VAL A 51 -0.55 -8.18 16.19
CA VAL A 51 -1.99 -8.06 16.47
C VAL A 51 -2.24 -6.88 17.43
N GLN A 52 -1.24 -6.03 17.67
CA GLN A 52 -1.57 -4.62 17.77
C GLN A 52 -1.95 -4.21 16.36
N THR A 53 -3.26 -4.02 16.10
CA THR A 53 -3.69 -3.00 15.14
C THR A 53 -2.72 -1.86 15.32
N VAL A 54 -1.86 -1.62 14.33
CA VAL A 54 -1.02 -0.43 14.31
C VAL A 54 -2.03 0.70 14.16
N GLN A 55 -2.65 1.10 15.28
CA GLN A 55 -3.29 2.38 15.42
C GLN A 55 -2.12 3.34 15.35
N ALA A 56 -1.75 3.68 14.13
CA ALA A 56 -0.88 4.81 13.91
C ALA A 56 -1.52 5.97 14.67
N PRO A 57 -0.79 6.63 15.58
CA PRO A 57 -1.37 7.68 16.39
C PRO A 57 -2.04 8.69 15.47
N VAL A 58 -3.36 8.90 15.64
CA VAL A 58 -4.09 9.91 14.88
C VAL A 58 -3.46 11.26 15.23
N PRO A 59 -2.74 11.90 14.29
CA PRO A 59 -1.97 13.09 14.62
C PRO A 59 -2.90 14.27 14.80
N GLY A 60 -2.55 15.17 15.73
CA GLY A 60 -3.27 16.44 15.87
C GLY A 60 -3.14 17.36 14.65
N SER A 61 -2.06 17.22 13.86
CA SER A 61 -1.86 17.96 12.62
C SER A 61 -0.99 17.20 11.60
N VAL A 62 -1.12 17.54 10.31
CA VAL A 62 -0.24 17.04 9.24
C VAL A 62 1.23 17.35 9.52
N LYS A 63 1.52 18.49 10.18
CA LYS A 63 2.89 18.86 10.55
C LYS A 63 3.49 17.89 11.57
N ASP A 64 2.73 17.49 12.58
CA ASP A 64 3.21 16.54 13.59
C ASP A 64 3.53 15.17 12.95
N PHE A 65 2.77 14.80 11.93
CA PHE A 65 3.03 13.58 11.16
C PHE A 65 4.36 13.63 10.41
N PHE A 66 4.66 14.78 9.79
CA PHE A 66 5.90 14.96 9.05
C PHE A 66 7.14 14.77 9.90
N ASP A 67 7.13 15.33 11.10
CA ASP A 67 8.30 15.34 11.97
C ASP A 67 8.57 13.97 12.62
N GLY A 68 7.58 13.06 12.63
CA GLY A 68 7.72 11.70 13.13
C GLY A 68 7.90 10.65 12.03
N ILE A 69 6.91 10.52 11.14
CA ILE A 69 6.83 9.36 10.24
C ILE A 69 7.64 9.57 8.96
N CYS A 70 7.57 10.76 8.36
CA CYS A 70 8.31 11.02 7.13
C CYS A 70 9.84 11.03 7.34
N SER A 71 10.34 11.25 8.55
CA SER A 71 11.78 11.15 8.83
C SER A 71 12.35 9.76 8.64
N ASP A 72 11.55 8.71 8.87
CA ASP A 72 11.99 7.31 8.67
C ASP A 72 12.11 6.96 7.19
N TYR A 73 11.44 7.72 6.32
CA TYR A 73 11.52 7.60 4.86
C TYR A 73 12.51 8.58 4.24
N ARG A 74 13.34 9.24 5.04
CA ARG A 74 14.43 10.04 4.47
C ARG A 74 15.39 9.09 3.71
N PRO A 75 15.81 9.44 2.49
CA PRO A 75 16.84 8.67 1.80
C PRO A 75 18.05 8.52 2.72
N VAL A 76 18.56 7.29 2.84
CA VAL A 76 19.79 7.03 3.57
C VAL A 76 20.96 7.23 2.60
N PRO A 77 22.00 7.97 2.98
CA PRO A 77 23.20 8.08 2.18
C PRO A 77 23.76 6.69 1.96
N ILE A 78 23.96 6.30 0.70
CA ILE A 78 24.72 5.09 0.42
C ILE A 78 26.15 5.35 0.90
N LYS A 79 26.47 4.78 2.07
CA LYS A 79 27.86 4.59 2.44
C LYS A 79 28.45 3.66 1.39
N LYS A 80 29.46 4.12 0.66
CA LYS A 80 30.25 3.21 -0.17
C LYS A 80 30.81 2.13 0.74
N ASP A 81 30.67 0.87 0.33
CA ASP A 81 31.45 -0.23 0.89
C ASP A 81 32.91 0.21 0.97
N GLU A 82 33.52 0.04 2.14
CA GLU A 82 34.89 0.44 2.44
C GLU A 82 35.92 -0.23 1.50
N ASP A 83 35.50 -1.26 0.75
CA ASP A 83 36.33 -2.02 -0.19
C ASP A 83 36.50 -1.36 -1.58
N LEU A 84 35.80 -0.26 -1.90
CA LEU A 84 36.03 0.52 -3.13
C LEU A 84 36.99 1.70 -2.89
N ALA A 85 38.15 1.39 -2.31
CA ALA A 85 39.24 2.33 -2.05
C ALA A 85 39.87 2.84 -3.37
N GLY A 86 39.38 3.98 -3.88
CA GLY A 86 40.04 4.66 -5.00
C GLY A 86 39.20 5.66 -5.79
N GLN A 87 37.89 5.70 -5.59
CA GLN A 87 37.03 6.72 -6.19
C GLN A 87 36.33 7.53 -5.10
N THR A 88 36.99 8.59 -4.65
CA THR A 88 36.43 9.64 -3.79
C THR A 88 35.42 10.48 -4.56
N ALA A 89 34.23 9.93 -4.77
CA ALA A 89 33.02 10.74 -4.76
C ALA A 89 32.42 10.48 -3.37
N ALA A 90 32.73 11.38 -2.43
CA ALA A 90 31.99 11.46 -1.19
C ALA A 90 30.57 11.89 -1.60
N TYR A 91 29.58 11.02 -1.44
CA TYR A 91 28.19 11.44 -1.42
C TYR A 91 27.99 12.15 -0.07
N ASP A 92 28.46 13.39 0.03
CA ASP A 92 28.05 14.30 1.10
C ASP A 92 26.61 14.69 0.77
N GLU A 93 25.68 13.86 1.26
CA GLU A 93 24.24 13.96 1.00
C GLU A 93 23.68 15.29 1.49
N ILE A 94 23.62 16.25 0.57
CA ILE A 94 22.87 17.48 0.78
C ILE A 94 21.43 17.16 0.43
N VAL A 95 20.61 17.03 1.46
CA VAL A 95 19.16 16.93 1.33
C VAL A 95 18.60 18.34 1.32
N ALA A 96 17.90 18.70 0.25
CA ALA A 96 17.04 19.87 0.25
C ALA A 96 15.60 19.40 0.58
N GLU A 97 14.88 20.16 1.39
CA GLU A 97 13.55 19.82 1.91
C GLU A 97 12.60 21.02 1.77
N GLU A 98 11.34 20.75 1.45
CA GLU A 98 10.28 21.75 1.40
C GLU A 98 8.95 21.09 1.74
N ASP A 99 8.16 21.74 2.59
CA ASP A 99 6.85 21.30 3.03
C ASP A 99 5.75 22.07 2.30
N TRP A 100 4.74 21.35 1.80
CA TRP A 100 3.57 21.90 1.11
C TRP A 100 2.29 21.45 1.81
N GLY A 101 1.28 22.32 1.94
CA GLY A 101 -0.02 21.90 2.49
C GLY A 101 -1.15 22.92 2.32
N GLY A 102 -2.37 22.49 2.61
CA GLY A 102 -3.58 23.33 2.52
C GLY A 102 -4.86 22.60 2.94
N GLU A 103 -6.01 23.27 2.82
CA GLU A 103 -7.34 22.69 3.03
C GLU A 103 -7.99 22.29 1.70
N ILE A 104 -8.82 21.26 1.73
CA ILE A 104 -9.60 20.75 0.60
C ILE A 104 -11.09 20.86 0.97
N ALA A 105 -11.89 21.45 0.09
CA ALA A 105 -13.32 21.67 0.29
C ALA A 105 -14.14 20.37 0.28
N GLU A 106 -15.30 20.41 0.94
CA GLU A 106 -16.27 19.32 1.07
C GLU A 106 -16.73 18.73 -0.28
N GLY A 107 -17.10 17.46 -0.27
CA GLY A 107 -17.99 16.87 -1.27
C GLY A 107 -17.27 16.11 -2.39
N THR A 108 -16.11 15.53 -2.10
CA THR A 108 -15.24 14.99 -3.16
C THR A 108 -14.61 13.64 -2.83
N LYS A 109 -14.26 12.91 -3.89
CA LYS A 109 -13.34 11.77 -3.82
C LYS A 109 -11.92 12.30 -3.65
N LEU A 110 -11.08 11.64 -2.89
CA LEU A 110 -9.65 11.94 -2.87
C LEU A 110 -8.93 11.09 -3.92
N TYR A 111 -8.07 11.75 -4.70
CA TYR A 111 -7.06 11.10 -5.51
C TYR A 111 -5.67 11.52 -5.04
N VAL A 112 -4.81 10.52 -4.76
CA VAL A 112 -3.41 10.72 -4.42
C VAL A 112 -2.52 10.05 -5.46
N GLY A 113 -1.62 10.81 -6.06
CA GLY A 113 -0.63 10.31 -7.02
C GLY A 113 0.79 10.53 -6.52
N ASN A 114 1.61 9.50 -6.54
CA ASN A 114 3.02 9.57 -6.16
C ASN A 114 3.87 8.68 -7.09
N ILE A 115 5.13 9.05 -7.32
CA ILE A 115 6.06 8.22 -8.10
C ILE A 115 7.01 7.47 -7.17
N ASN A 116 7.74 8.15 -6.30
CA ASN A 116 8.72 7.49 -5.45
C ASN A 116 8.64 7.97 -4.00
N GLY A 117 8.53 7.03 -3.07
CA GLY A 117 8.46 7.28 -1.64
C GLY A 117 7.08 6.93 -1.06
N ALA A 118 6.85 7.35 0.17
CA ALA A 118 5.73 6.87 0.96
C ALA A 118 4.48 7.73 0.80
N VAL A 119 3.31 7.08 0.87
CA VAL A 119 2.00 7.73 0.87
C VAL A 119 1.23 7.31 2.11
N PHE A 120 0.75 8.30 2.85
CA PHE A 120 -0.05 8.11 4.05
C PHE A 120 -1.40 8.81 3.90
N VAL A 121 -2.48 8.08 4.12
CA VAL A 121 -3.84 8.61 4.12
C VAL A 121 -4.56 8.19 5.40
N TYR A 122 -5.11 9.17 6.11
CA TYR A 122 -5.85 8.97 7.36
C TYR A 122 -7.27 9.48 7.22
N GLY A 123 -8.23 8.62 7.51
CA GLY A 123 -9.61 9.00 7.75
C GLY A 123 -9.74 9.72 9.09
N THR A 124 -10.43 10.86 9.09
CA THR A 124 -10.74 11.63 10.31
C THR A 124 -12.25 11.67 10.53
N ASN A 125 -12.65 11.93 11.78
CA ASN A 125 -14.05 12.19 12.11
C ASN A 125 -14.53 13.58 11.67
N ASP A 126 -13.61 14.45 11.25
CA ASP A 126 -13.97 15.71 10.58
C ASP A 126 -14.69 15.39 9.27
N THR A 127 -15.81 16.07 9.02
CA THR A 127 -16.74 15.68 7.93
C THR A 127 -16.61 16.54 6.68
N ASP A 128 -16.03 17.73 6.80
CA ASP A 128 -16.08 18.78 5.78
C ASP A 128 -14.71 19.24 5.27
N LYS A 129 -13.63 18.80 5.91
CA LYS A 129 -12.27 19.25 5.60
C LYS A 129 -11.31 18.09 5.44
N ALA A 130 -10.50 18.16 4.38
CA ALA A 130 -9.26 17.41 4.29
C ALA A 130 -8.07 18.37 4.34
N SER A 131 -6.95 17.87 4.87
CA SER A 131 -5.67 18.57 4.87
C SER A 131 -4.61 17.65 4.30
N TRP A 132 -3.62 18.24 3.65
CA TRP A 132 -2.56 17.47 3.01
C TRP A 132 -1.21 18.10 3.23
N GLY A 133 -0.21 17.26 3.02
CA GLY A 133 1.19 17.51 3.18
C GLY A 133 1.95 16.85 2.04
N VAL A 134 2.97 17.51 1.49
CA VAL A 134 4.08 16.80 0.82
C VAL A 134 5.42 17.30 1.32
N ARG A 135 6.28 16.36 1.73
CA ARG A 135 7.71 16.59 1.94
C ARG A 135 8.48 15.96 0.80
N LYS A 136 9.43 16.70 0.24
CA LYS A 136 10.26 16.24 -0.89
C LYS A 136 11.74 16.23 -0.54
N TRP A 137 12.44 15.24 -1.07
CA TRP A 137 13.88 15.10 -0.97
C TRP A 137 14.49 14.84 -2.34
N ALA A 138 15.66 15.43 -2.56
CA ALA A 138 16.53 15.11 -3.68
C ALA A 138 17.92 14.81 -3.12
N LEU A 139 18.41 13.62 -3.43
CA LEU A 139 19.75 13.16 -3.07
C LEU A 139 20.62 13.16 -4.32
N ALA A 140 21.76 13.84 -4.26
CA ALA A 140 22.73 13.96 -5.35
C ALA A 140 24.17 13.98 -4.82
N GLU A 141 25.15 13.83 -5.72
CA GLU A 141 26.57 13.98 -5.38
C GLU A 141 26.95 15.42 -4.98
N THR A 142 26.24 16.42 -5.51
CA THR A 142 26.50 17.83 -5.22
C THR A 142 25.27 18.53 -4.67
N GLY A 143 25.47 19.54 -3.82
CA GLY A 143 24.37 20.35 -3.31
C GLY A 143 23.64 21.16 -4.38
N GLU A 144 24.32 21.50 -5.47
CA GLU A 144 23.69 22.18 -6.61
C GLU A 144 22.75 21.23 -7.36
N ASP A 145 23.21 20.01 -7.65
CA ASP A 145 22.40 18.99 -8.30
C ASP A 145 21.22 18.55 -7.44
N SER A 146 21.41 18.44 -6.12
CA SER A 146 20.33 18.19 -5.17
C SER A 146 19.29 19.30 -5.19
N LYS A 147 19.70 20.58 -5.09
CA LYS A 147 18.77 21.72 -5.16
C LYS A 147 18.02 21.78 -6.49
N LYS A 148 18.71 21.54 -7.61
CA LYS A 148 18.10 21.47 -8.93
C LYS A 148 17.12 20.29 -9.04
N GLY A 149 17.51 19.14 -8.50
CA GLY A 149 16.66 17.96 -8.40
C GLY A 149 15.39 18.24 -7.59
N LEU A 150 15.51 18.91 -6.45
CA LEU A 150 14.38 19.31 -5.62
C LEU A 150 13.42 20.26 -6.37
N GLY A 151 13.96 21.14 -7.21
CA GLY A 151 13.19 22.01 -8.10
C GLY A 151 12.46 21.28 -9.23
N ASN A 152 12.88 20.05 -9.55
CA ASN A 152 12.24 19.21 -10.56
C ASN A 152 11.05 18.41 -10.00
N ILE A 153 10.94 18.25 -8.68
CA ILE A 153 9.78 17.61 -8.06
C ILE A 153 8.60 18.61 -8.12
N GLN A 154 7.58 18.25 -8.89
CA GLN A 154 6.37 19.03 -9.11
C GLN A 154 5.27 18.52 -8.19
N ILE A 155 4.80 19.40 -7.31
CA ILE A 155 3.63 19.15 -6.47
C ILE A 155 2.45 19.90 -7.05
N SER A 156 1.34 19.19 -7.24
CA SER A 156 0.06 19.82 -7.61
C SER A 156 -1.02 19.33 -6.66
N ALA A 157 -1.76 20.28 -6.10
CA ALA A 157 -2.89 19.98 -5.25
C ALA A 157 -4.04 20.95 -5.52
N GLY A 158 -5.26 20.47 -5.41
CA GLY A 158 -6.44 21.29 -5.60
C GLY A 158 -7.70 20.46 -5.77
N THR A 159 -8.83 21.13 -5.87
CA THR A 159 -10.12 20.52 -6.12
C THR A 159 -10.55 20.77 -7.57
N LYS A 160 -11.10 19.74 -8.20
CA LYS A 160 -11.72 19.86 -9.53
C LYS A 160 -13.04 19.10 -9.53
N ALA A 161 -14.13 19.83 -9.71
CA ALA A 161 -15.49 19.30 -9.70
C ALA A 161 -15.81 18.52 -8.41
N ASP A 162 -15.83 17.19 -8.47
CA ASP A 162 -16.15 16.25 -7.39
C ASP A 162 -14.92 15.49 -6.87
N GLU A 163 -13.71 15.98 -7.16
CA GLU A 163 -12.46 15.30 -6.79
C GLU A 163 -11.42 16.27 -6.23
N ALA A 164 -10.89 15.90 -5.07
CA ALA A 164 -9.70 16.46 -4.48
C ALA A 164 -8.47 15.70 -4.99
N ARG A 165 -7.42 16.43 -5.41
CA ARG A 165 -6.19 15.83 -5.92
C ARG A 165 -4.99 16.31 -5.13
N VAL A 166 -4.09 15.39 -4.80
CA VAL A 166 -2.72 15.65 -4.34
C VAL A 166 -1.79 14.78 -5.18
N VAL A 167 -0.91 15.39 -5.95
CA VAL A 167 0.00 14.67 -6.85
C VAL A 167 1.41 15.18 -6.67
N ALA A 168 2.32 14.27 -6.30
CA ALA A 168 3.75 14.46 -6.30
C ALA A 168 4.35 13.75 -7.52
N ASN A 169 4.93 14.51 -8.42
CA ASN A 169 5.51 14.03 -9.66
C ASN A 169 6.97 14.49 -9.79
N HIS A 170 7.79 13.76 -10.52
CA HIS A 170 9.09 14.23 -10.98
C HIS A 170 9.21 13.90 -12.48
N PRO A 171 9.99 14.67 -13.26
CA PRO A 171 10.13 14.41 -14.69
C PRO A 171 10.60 12.98 -14.98
N ASP A 172 10.07 12.40 -16.05
CA ASP A 172 10.38 11.03 -16.51
C ASP A 172 11.87 10.86 -16.83
N SER A 173 12.56 11.93 -17.21
CA SER A 173 14.01 11.94 -17.34
C SER A 173 14.63 12.14 -15.95
N SER A 174 14.92 11.04 -15.27
CA SER A 174 15.76 11.07 -14.06
C SER A 174 17.01 11.90 -14.35
N TYR A 175 17.19 13.02 -13.67
CA TYR A 175 18.43 13.79 -13.77
C TYR A 175 19.55 12.84 -13.31
N PRO A 176 20.52 12.50 -14.18
CA PRO A 176 21.50 11.45 -13.87
C PRO A 176 22.22 11.75 -12.55
N GLY A 177 22.36 10.73 -11.71
CA GLY A 177 23.00 10.88 -10.40
C GLY A 177 22.13 11.52 -9.32
N VAL A 178 20.84 11.77 -9.58
CA VAL A 178 19.90 12.27 -8.58
C VAL A 178 18.79 11.28 -8.30
N ARG A 179 18.56 11.07 -7.01
CA ARG A 179 17.48 10.24 -6.47
C ARG A 179 16.42 11.13 -5.87
N TYR A 180 15.17 10.86 -6.21
CA TYR A 180 14.03 11.62 -5.72
C TYR A 180 13.27 10.76 -4.72
N GLN A 181 12.77 11.37 -3.66
CA GLN A 181 11.84 10.72 -2.74
C GLN A 181 10.84 11.75 -2.24
N THR A 182 9.61 11.33 -2.07
CA THR A 182 8.53 12.14 -1.51
C THR A 182 7.83 11.38 -0.38
N CYS A 183 7.33 12.13 0.60
CA CYS A 183 6.41 11.64 1.60
C CYS A 183 5.13 12.45 1.49
N VAL A 184 4.05 11.80 1.05
CA VAL A 184 2.73 12.41 0.90
C VAL A 184 1.89 12.02 2.09
N VAL A 185 1.26 12.99 2.73
CA VAL A 185 0.41 12.78 3.91
C VAL A 185 -0.92 13.46 3.65
N VAL A 186 -2.03 12.75 3.83
CA VAL A 186 -3.38 13.34 3.68
C VAL A 186 -4.27 12.90 4.82
N ASN A 187 -4.84 13.87 5.53
CA ASN A 187 -5.95 13.65 6.45
C ASN A 187 -7.24 14.03 5.73
N THR A 188 -8.24 13.16 5.75
CA THR A 188 -9.45 13.29 4.94
C THR A 188 -10.65 12.77 5.71
N PRO A 189 -11.86 13.30 5.50
CA PRO A 189 -13.05 12.73 6.14
C PRO A 189 -13.14 11.24 5.85
N SER A 190 -13.34 10.44 6.90
CA SER A 190 -13.33 8.97 6.78
C SER A 190 -14.34 8.46 5.76
N SER A 191 -15.44 9.17 5.54
CA SER A 191 -16.49 8.81 4.58
C SER A 191 -16.10 8.97 3.10
N TRP A 192 -15.00 9.66 2.79
CA TRP A 192 -14.61 9.94 1.42
C TRP A 192 -14.05 8.70 0.72
N ALA A 193 -14.41 8.54 -0.56
CA ALA A 193 -13.77 7.54 -1.41
C ALA A 193 -12.35 7.99 -1.79
N GLN A 194 -11.40 7.06 -1.78
CA GLN A 194 -9.98 7.27 -1.93
C GLN A 194 -9.45 6.47 -3.13
N SER A 195 -8.69 7.12 -4.01
CA SER A 195 -7.96 6.47 -5.10
C SER A 195 -6.49 6.84 -5.03
N LEU A 196 -5.64 5.88 -4.65
CA LEU A 196 -4.21 6.06 -4.50
C LEU A 196 -3.48 5.36 -5.64
N LYS A 197 -2.55 6.07 -6.26
CA LYS A 197 -1.62 5.51 -7.25
C LYS A 197 -0.20 5.85 -6.86
N ASN A 198 0.59 4.84 -6.58
CA ASN A 198 2.02 4.97 -6.30
C ASN A 198 2.83 4.07 -7.26
N VAL A 199 4.06 4.46 -7.60
CA VAL A 199 4.93 3.63 -8.44
C VAL A 199 5.94 2.87 -7.59
N ALA A 200 6.61 3.54 -6.65
CA ALA A 200 7.58 2.94 -5.75
C ALA A 200 7.48 3.54 -4.34
N GLY A 201 7.63 2.71 -3.32
CA GLY A 201 7.50 3.06 -1.92
C GLY A 201 6.22 2.54 -1.28
N ASP A 202 6.13 2.72 0.03
CA ASP A 202 5.08 2.11 0.85
C ASP A 202 3.81 2.98 0.87
N VAL A 203 2.65 2.32 0.95
CA VAL A 203 1.34 2.97 1.01
C VAL A 203 0.61 2.58 2.28
N PHE A 204 0.12 3.58 2.98
CA PHE A 204 -0.58 3.45 4.25
C PHE A 204 -1.93 4.13 4.18
N VAL A 205 -2.99 3.41 4.51
CA VAL A 205 -4.36 3.92 4.56
C VAL A 205 -4.99 3.49 5.88
N PHE A 206 -5.46 4.43 6.69
CA PHE A 206 -6.03 4.13 8.01
C PHE A 206 -7.36 4.82 8.22
N ASP A 207 -8.28 4.17 8.93
CA ASP A 207 -9.55 4.72 9.43
C ASP A 207 -10.50 5.27 8.33
N VAL A 208 -10.41 4.72 7.11
CA VAL A 208 -11.25 5.13 5.99
C VAL A 208 -12.51 4.25 5.89
N MET A 209 -13.67 4.91 5.95
CA MET A 209 -15.01 4.33 5.83
C MET A 209 -15.64 4.53 4.43
N GLY A 210 -14.95 5.20 3.50
CA GLY A 210 -15.31 5.23 2.09
C GLY A 210 -14.78 4.02 1.30
N THR A 211 -14.96 4.04 -0.02
CA THR A 211 -14.27 3.09 -0.91
C THR A 211 -12.78 3.41 -0.94
N VAL A 212 -11.92 2.40 -0.81
CA VAL A 212 -10.46 2.54 -0.93
C VAL A 212 -10.00 1.79 -2.17
N LYS A 213 -9.32 2.47 -3.08
CA LYS A 213 -8.63 1.87 -4.23
C LYS A 213 -7.16 2.21 -4.18
N VAL A 214 -6.28 1.21 -4.15
CA VAL A 214 -4.82 1.39 -4.13
C VAL A 214 -4.21 0.64 -5.30
N SER A 215 -3.36 1.32 -6.07
CA SER A 215 -2.50 0.72 -7.09
C SER A 215 -1.06 1.09 -6.80
N ASN A 216 -0.21 0.11 -6.52
CA ASN A 216 1.21 0.32 -6.25
C ASN A 216 2.09 -0.56 -7.15
N GLY A 217 3.23 -0.03 -7.60
CA GLY A 217 4.20 -0.80 -8.37
C GLY A 217 5.11 -1.64 -7.48
N ASN A 218 5.77 -1.00 -6.51
CA ASN A 218 6.68 -1.67 -5.60
C ASN A 218 6.65 -1.04 -4.22
N GLY A 219 6.59 -1.86 -3.17
CA GLY A 219 6.52 -1.44 -1.78
C GLY A 219 5.39 -2.14 -1.05
N ASN A 220 5.40 -2.00 0.27
CA ASN A 220 4.38 -2.59 1.13
C ASN A 220 3.11 -1.74 1.12
N ILE A 221 1.97 -2.39 1.33
CA ILE A 221 0.68 -1.71 1.48
C ILE A 221 0.10 -2.10 2.83
N ASN A 222 -0.25 -1.12 3.64
CA ASN A 222 -0.95 -1.33 4.91
C ASN A 222 -2.28 -0.57 4.89
N VAL A 223 -3.38 -1.29 4.91
CA VAL A 223 -4.74 -0.74 5.03
C VAL A 223 -5.31 -1.16 6.38
N GLY A 224 -5.42 -0.23 7.33
CA GLY A 224 -5.92 -0.47 8.69
C GLY A 224 -7.28 0.15 8.95
N ASP A 225 -8.15 -0.58 9.65
CA ASP A 225 -9.53 -0.20 9.98
C ASP A 225 -10.31 0.40 8.79
N ALA A 226 -10.25 -0.26 7.63
CA ALA A 226 -11.10 0.13 6.51
C ALA A 226 -12.50 -0.49 6.65
N GLY A 227 -13.53 0.34 6.73
CA GLY A 227 -14.90 -0.11 7.05
C GLY A 227 -15.98 0.18 6.02
N GLY A 228 -15.60 0.80 4.89
CA GLY A 228 -16.52 1.29 3.87
C GLY A 228 -17.12 0.25 2.94
N ASN A 229 -17.51 0.69 1.74
CA ASN A 229 -18.16 -0.17 0.75
C ASN A 229 -17.22 -1.25 0.20
N SER A 230 -16.01 -0.87 -0.18
CA SER A 230 -15.03 -1.78 -0.78
C SER A 230 -13.59 -1.32 -0.57
N VAL A 231 -12.69 -2.29 -0.53
CA VAL A 231 -11.24 -2.12 -0.54
C VAL A 231 -10.68 -2.90 -1.74
N GLU A 232 -10.10 -2.18 -2.69
CA GLU A 232 -9.47 -2.73 -3.91
C GLU A 232 -7.98 -2.42 -3.87
N ILE A 233 -7.13 -3.45 -3.91
CA ILE A 233 -5.68 -3.30 -3.87
C ILE A 233 -5.05 -4.08 -5.01
N GLU A 234 -4.26 -3.38 -5.82
CA GLU A 234 -3.40 -3.97 -6.84
C GLU A 234 -1.95 -3.60 -6.51
N ASN A 235 -1.11 -4.60 -6.31
CA ASN A 235 0.32 -4.40 -6.08
C ASN A 235 1.13 -5.33 -6.99
N GLN A 236 2.26 -4.85 -7.50
CA GLN A 236 3.16 -5.71 -8.27
C GLN A 236 4.19 -6.42 -7.39
N SER A 237 4.72 -5.76 -6.35
CA SER A 237 5.70 -6.37 -5.45
C SER A 237 5.67 -5.74 -4.05
N GLY A 238 5.71 -6.56 -3.01
CA GLY A 238 5.73 -6.15 -1.61
C GLY A 238 4.66 -6.86 -0.78
N ASN A 239 4.72 -6.68 0.53
CA ASN A 239 3.75 -7.28 1.44
C ASN A 239 2.51 -6.40 1.57
N ILE A 240 1.35 -7.03 1.71
CA ILE A 240 0.07 -6.35 1.89
C ILE A 240 -0.50 -6.78 3.24
N VAL A 241 -0.82 -5.83 4.09
CA VAL A 241 -1.59 -6.04 5.32
C VAL A 241 -2.91 -5.30 5.16
N VAL A 242 -4.02 -6.03 5.29
CA VAL A 242 -5.37 -5.45 5.26
C VAL A 242 -6.08 -5.82 6.54
N SER A 243 -6.56 -4.82 7.25
CA SER A 243 -7.48 -4.97 8.36
C SER A 243 -8.77 -4.24 8.00
N ALA A 244 -9.81 -5.00 7.64
CA ALA A 244 -11.07 -4.44 7.18
C ALA A 244 -12.25 -4.92 8.02
N ARG A 245 -13.32 -4.11 8.06
CA ARG A 245 -14.57 -4.49 8.73
C ARG A 245 -15.35 -5.48 7.86
N PRO A 246 -16.14 -6.40 8.45
CA PRO A 246 -16.87 -7.41 7.69
C PRO A 246 -17.94 -6.87 6.73
N SER A 247 -18.29 -5.57 6.81
CA SER A 247 -19.15 -4.89 5.86
C SER A 247 -18.49 -4.55 4.53
N SER A 248 -17.16 -4.55 4.45
CA SER A 248 -16.44 -4.18 3.23
C SER A 248 -16.20 -5.39 2.33
N ALA A 249 -16.45 -5.24 1.03
CA ALA A 249 -15.92 -6.19 0.04
C ALA A 249 -14.41 -5.94 -0.14
N VAL A 250 -13.59 -6.98 -0.05
CA VAL A 250 -12.12 -6.85 -0.19
C VAL A 250 -11.65 -7.61 -1.43
N SER A 251 -10.92 -6.92 -2.32
CA SER A 251 -10.27 -7.53 -3.47
C SER A 251 -8.80 -7.13 -3.48
N VAL A 252 -7.90 -8.11 -3.35
CA VAL A 252 -6.46 -7.92 -3.35
C VAL A 252 -5.83 -8.76 -4.45
N LEU A 253 -5.04 -8.12 -5.31
CA LEU A 253 -4.20 -8.76 -6.31
C LEU A 253 -2.74 -8.36 -6.06
N ASN A 254 -1.89 -9.35 -5.78
CA ASN A 254 -0.46 -9.13 -5.56
C ASN A 254 0.39 -9.92 -6.55
N GLY A 255 1.36 -9.27 -7.18
CA GLY A 255 2.32 -9.95 -8.06
C GLY A 255 3.30 -10.83 -7.27
N SER A 256 3.86 -10.31 -6.17
CA SER A 256 4.79 -11.04 -5.32
C SER A 256 4.81 -10.44 -3.91
N GLY A 257 4.95 -11.29 -2.90
CA GLY A 257 4.94 -10.91 -1.49
C GLY A 257 3.74 -11.49 -0.75
N ASN A 258 3.77 -11.34 0.57
CA ASN A 258 2.76 -11.92 1.45
C ASN A 258 1.52 -11.04 1.55
N ILE A 259 0.36 -11.66 1.75
CA ILE A 259 -0.89 -10.99 2.08
C ILE A 259 -1.30 -11.44 3.49
N THR A 260 -1.49 -10.50 4.39
CA THR A 260 -2.09 -10.76 5.71
C THR A 260 -3.44 -10.06 5.77
N TYR A 261 -4.52 -10.83 5.97
CA TYR A 261 -5.88 -10.31 6.07
C TYR A 261 -6.46 -10.53 7.46
N HIS A 262 -6.74 -9.44 8.15
CA HIS A 262 -7.37 -9.42 9.47
C HIS A 262 -8.82 -8.95 9.37
N LEU A 263 -9.72 -9.69 10.00
CA LEU A 263 -11.13 -9.32 10.11
C LEU A 263 -11.41 -8.74 11.49
N LEU A 264 -11.61 -7.42 11.55
CA LEU A 264 -11.56 -6.65 12.81
C LEU A 264 -12.75 -6.85 13.76
N GLU A 265 -13.82 -7.52 13.33
CA GLU A 265 -15.03 -7.69 14.14
C GLU A 265 -15.46 -9.15 14.23
N SER A 266 -16.01 -9.53 15.38
CA SER A 266 -16.67 -10.82 15.63
C SER A 266 -18.05 -10.89 14.96
N THR A 267 -18.12 -10.62 13.65
CA THR A 267 -19.33 -10.70 12.84
C THR A 267 -19.08 -11.41 11.51
N HIS A 268 -20.14 -11.89 10.87
CA HIS A 268 -20.03 -12.57 9.59
C HIS A 268 -19.67 -11.59 8.48
N LEU A 269 -18.82 -12.04 7.55
CA LEU A 269 -18.62 -11.35 6.28
C LEU A 269 -19.96 -11.13 5.59
N LYS A 270 -20.22 -9.89 5.20
CA LYS A 270 -21.47 -9.48 4.53
C LYS A 270 -21.34 -9.48 3.01
N ASN A 271 -20.11 -9.35 2.51
CA ASN A 271 -19.81 -9.29 1.09
C ASN A 271 -18.71 -10.30 0.76
N ASP A 272 -18.71 -10.75 -0.50
CA ASP A 272 -17.68 -11.64 -0.99
C ASP A 272 -16.34 -10.89 -1.08
N SER A 273 -15.27 -11.61 -0.76
CA SER A 273 -13.89 -11.10 -0.78
C SER A 273 -12.96 -12.07 -1.50
N SER A 274 -11.89 -11.54 -2.07
CA SER A 274 -10.91 -12.28 -2.87
C SER A 274 -9.50 -11.78 -2.58
N LEU A 275 -8.58 -12.71 -2.34
CA LEU A 275 -7.15 -12.45 -2.17
C LEU A 275 -6.40 -13.34 -3.15
N ASP A 276 -5.60 -12.76 -4.02
CA ASP A 276 -4.82 -13.46 -5.02
C ASP A 276 -3.35 -13.00 -4.96
N THR A 277 -2.43 -13.96 -4.90
CA THR A 277 -0.99 -13.69 -5.06
C THR A 277 -0.36 -14.72 -5.98
N LYS A 278 0.59 -14.31 -6.81
CA LYS A 278 1.34 -15.29 -7.63
C LYS A 278 2.42 -15.99 -6.82
N ASN A 279 3.15 -15.22 -6.01
CA ASN A 279 4.28 -15.75 -5.23
C ASN A 279 4.22 -15.17 -3.82
N GLY A 280 3.81 -15.99 -2.86
CA GLY A 280 3.79 -15.57 -1.46
C GLY A 280 2.82 -16.33 -0.59
N THR A 281 2.85 -15.99 0.70
CA THR A 281 1.94 -16.55 1.70
C THR A 281 0.70 -15.68 1.83
N ILE A 282 -0.47 -16.30 1.93
CA ILE A 282 -1.69 -15.64 2.38
C ILE A 282 -1.99 -16.09 3.81
N LYS A 283 -1.92 -15.17 4.77
CA LYS A 283 -2.31 -15.40 6.16
C LYS A 283 -3.69 -14.81 6.41
N LEU A 284 -4.64 -15.65 6.78
CA LEU A 284 -6.00 -15.27 7.16
C LEU A 284 -6.14 -15.32 8.68
N VAL A 285 -6.51 -14.20 9.28
CA VAL A 285 -6.69 -14.09 10.74
C VAL A 285 -8.15 -13.74 11.03
N PHE A 286 -8.87 -14.68 11.63
CA PHE A 286 -10.27 -14.52 12.02
C PHE A 286 -10.39 -14.30 13.52
N ASN A 287 -11.25 -13.37 13.94
CA ASN A 287 -11.67 -13.30 15.33
C ASN A 287 -12.64 -14.45 15.66
N ALA A 288 -12.76 -14.81 16.94
CA ALA A 288 -13.54 -15.95 17.41
C ALA A 288 -15.05 -15.94 17.03
N GLY A 289 -15.60 -14.81 16.58
CA GLY A 289 -16.97 -14.70 16.07
C GLY A 289 -17.08 -14.30 14.61
N THR A 290 -15.97 -14.19 13.89
CA THR A 290 -16.00 -13.79 12.48
C THR A 290 -16.34 -14.98 11.59
N GLY A 291 -17.52 -14.97 10.98
CA GLY A 291 -17.98 -16.02 10.09
C GLY A 291 -17.65 -15.77 8.61
N ALA A 292 -17.18 -16.80 7.89
CA ALA A 292 -16.99 -16.74 6.44
C ALA A 292 -17.09 -18.13 5.78
N LYS A 293 -17.49 -18.17 4.51
CA LYS A 293 -17.34 -19.36 3.65
C LYS A 293 -15.98 -19.32 2.97
N LEU A 294 -15.01 -20.05 3.48
CA LEU A 294 -13.65 -20.06 2.96
C LEU A 294 -13.52 -21.04 1.78
N ASP A 295 -12.94 -20.56 0.68
CA ASP A 295 -12.48 -21.35 -0.47
C ASP A 295 -11.00 -21.00 -0.72
N ALA A 296 -10.10 -21.80 -0.16
CA ALA A 296 -8.67 -21.61 -0.25
C ALA A 296 -8.07 -22.56 -1.31
N LEU A 297 -7.18 -22.04 -2.16
CA LEU A 297 -6.55 -22.79 -3.25
C LEU A 297 -5.06 -22.44 -3.35
N VAL A 298 -4.21 -23.45 -3.51
CA VAL A 298 -2.79 -23.29 -3.86
C VAL A 298 -2.45 -24.16 -5.08
N ASP A 299 -1.85 -23.59 -6.11
CA ASP A 299 -1.43 -24.38 -7.29
C ASP A 299 -0.14 -25.16 -7.00
N ALA A 300 0.81 -24.53 -6.29
CA ALA A 300 2.04 -25.14 -5.83
C ALA A 300 2.38 -24.72 -4.39
N GLY A 301 2.09 -25.59 -3.42
CA GLY A 301 2.44 -25.36 -2.02
C GLY A 301 1.50 -26.03 -1.04
N THR A 302 1.19 -25.38 0.07
CA THR A 302 0.42 -26.01 1.17
C THR A 302 -0.66 -25.09 1.76
N ILE A 303 -1.72 -25.70 2.29
CA ILE A 303 -2.74 -25.02 3.10
C ILE A 303 -2.63 -25.56 4.53
N SER A 304 -2.54 -24.66 5.51
CA SER A 304 -2.47 -25.00 6.94
C SER A 304 -3.58 -24.27 7.70
N ALA A 305 -4.52 -25.04 8.25
CA ALA A 305 -5.68 -24.52 8.98
C ALA A 305 -5.95 -25.34 10.25
N PRO A 306 -5.00 -25.39 11.21
CA PRO A 306 -5.08 -26.28 12.37
C PRO A 306 -6.24 -25.94 13.32
N ASP A 307 -6.69 -24.68 13.33
CA ASP A 307 -7.73 -24.20 14.22
C ASP A 307 -9.14 -24.33 13.64
N LEU A 308 -9.27 -24.67 12.36
CA LEU A 308 -10.59 -24.83 11.75
C LEU A 308 -11.24 -26.17 12.18
N PRO A 309 -12.58 -26.19 12.34
CA PRO A 309 -13.30 -27.46 12.40
C PRO A 309 -13.07 -28.26 11.12
N ALA A 310 -13.44 -29.55 11.14
CA ALA A 310 -13.27 -30.43 9.99
C ALA A 310 -13.83 -29.76 8.71
N PRO A 311 -12.99 -29.53 7.68
CA PRO A 311 -13.40 -28.84 6.46
C PRO A 311 -14.49 -29.61 5.72
N GLU A 312 -15.35 -28.90 4.99
CA GLU A 312 -16.40 -29.49 4.15
C GLU A 312 -15.77 -30.31 3.02
N ALA A 313 -14.71 -29.78 2.41
CA ALA A 313 -13.96 -30.46 1.38
C ALA A 313 -12.48 -30.14 1.46
N VAL A 314 -11.65 -31.16 1.24
CA VAL A 314 -10.23 -31.05 0.93
C VAL A 314 -9.99 -31.90 -0.30
N ASP A 315 -9.30 -31.36 -1.30
CA ASP A 315 -8.97 -32.17 -2.47
C ASP A 315 -7.95 -33.28 -2.13
N ALA A 316 -7.75 -34.21 -3.06
CA ALA A 316 -6.86 -35.35 -2.84
C ALA A 316 -5.39 -34.97 -2.58
N ASN A 317 -4.99 -33.76 -2.98
CA ASN A 317 -3.62 -33.27 -2.86
C ASN A 317 -3.43 -32.31 -1.68
N GLY A 318 -4.50 -31.94 -0.96
CA GLY A 318 -4.46 -30.91 0.08
C GLY A 318 -4.25 -29.49 -0.47
N GLN A 319 -4.48 -29.29 -1.77
CA GLN A 319 -4.24 -28.03 -2.48
C GLN A 319 -5.46 -27.12 -2.51
N ARG A 320 -6.64 -27.65 -2.18
CA ARG A 320 -7.86 -26.88 -2.00
C ARG A 320 -8.54 -27.24 -0.70
N LEU A 321 -9.01 -26.22 0.02
CA LEU A 321 -9.79 -26.34 1.24
C LEU A 321 -11.06 -25.50 1.14
N VAL A 322 -12.20 -26.13 1.42
CA VAL A 322 -13.50 -25.44 1.56
C VAL A 322 -14.01 -25.69 2.96
N ALA A 323 -14.34 -24.62 3.70
CA ALA A 323 -14.82 -24.72 5.07
C ALA A 323 -15.72 -23.55 5.46
N ASP A 324 -16.68 -23.81 6.35
CA ASP A 324 -17.39 -22.79 7.09
C ASP A 324 -16.56 -22.38 8.32
N VAL A 325 -16.03 -21.15 8.31
CA VAL A 325 -15.37 -20.55 9.47
C VAL A 325 -16.45 -19.93 10.36
N ASN A 326 -16.47 -20.27 11.66
CA ASN A 326 -17.41 -19.75 12.67
C ASN A 326 -18.89 -19.69 12.20
N GLY A 327 -19.37 -20.74 11.53
CA GLY A 327 -20.75 -20.81 11.04
C GLY A 327 -20.99 -20.23 9.63
N GLY A 328 -19.93 -19.92 8.89
CA GLY A 328 -20.01 -19.52 7.49
C GLY A 328 -20.31 -18.02 7.29
N GLY A 329 -20.76 -17.62 6.12
CA GLY A 329 -21.04 -16.22 5.80
C GLY A 329 -20.96 -15.96 4.29
N ALA A 330 -20.64 -14.74 3.90
CA ALA A 330 -20.22 -14.45 2.54
C ALA A 330 -18.91 -15.20 2.19
N LYS A 331 -18.64 -15.34 0.89
CA LYS A 331 -17.51 -16.12 0.40
C LYS A 331 -16.21 -15.34 0.56
N LEU A 332 -15.19 -15.98 1.12
CA LEU A 332 -13.81 -15.52 1.07
C LEU A 332 -13.00 -16.49 0.22
N THR A 333 -12.51 -16.01 -0.92
CA THR A 333 -11.61 -16.79 -1.78
C THR A 333 -10.17 -16.36 -1.51
N ALA A 334 -9.28 -17.32 -1.27
CA ALA A 334 -7.85 -17.07 -1.12
C ALA A 334 -7.09 -17.98 -2.09
N HIS A 335 -6.27 -17.38 -2.95
CA HIS A 335 -5.54 -18.09 -3.99
C HIS A 335 -4.07 -17.70 -4.01
N SER A 336 -3.17 -18.69 -3.93
CA SER A 336 -1.74 -18.49 -4.15
C SER A 336 -1.23 -19.45 -5.22
N GLU A 337 -0.68 -18.92 -6.31
CA GLU A 337 -0.12 -19.76 -7.38
C GLU A 337 1.10 -20.55 -6.85
N THR A 338 2.01 -19.88 -6.15
CA THR A 338 3.12 -20.52 -5.43
C THR A 338 3.26 -19.96 -4.02
N GLY A 339 3.06 -20.80 -3.01
CA GLY A 339 3.26 -20.42 -1.61
C GLY A 339 2.38 -21.18 -0.62
N THR A 340 2.01 -20.52 0.46
CA THR A 340 1.26 -21.15 1.56
C THR A 340 0.01 -20.33 1.87
N ILE A 341 -1.09 -21.00 2.21
CA ILE A 341 -2.23 -20.34 2.84
C ILE A 341 -2.31 -20.80 4.29
N THR A 342 -2.28 -19.87 5.23
CA THR A 342 -2.45 -20.15 6.66
C THR A 342 -3.76 -19.55 7.16
N VAL A 343 -4.47 -20.30 7.99
CA VAL A 343 -5.71 -19.85 8.64
C VAL A 343 -5.54 -19.94 10.15
N GLU A 344 -5.73 -18.81 10.81
CA GLU A 344 -5.62 -18.67 12.26
C GLU A 344 -6.96 -18.19 12.84
N LEU A 345 -7.45 -18.87 13.88
CA LEU A 345 -8.58 -18.41 14.67
C LEU A 345 -8.07 -17.82 15.99
N LEU A 346 -8.26 -16.52 16.17
CA LEU A 346 -7.95 -15.86 17.44
C LEU A 346 -8.91 -16.38 18.51
N LYS A 347 -8.35 -16.77 19.64
CA LYS A 347 -9.15 -17.17 20.81
C LYS A 347 -9.90 -15.94 21.33
N PRO A 348 -11.15 -16.11 21.84
CA PRO A 348 -11.80 -15.03 22.57
C PRO A 348 -10.86 -14.54 23.67
N GLN A 349 -10.64 -13.23 23.75
CA GLN A 349 -10.03 -12.65 24.93
C GLN A 349 -11.01 -12.92 26.08
N THR A 350 -10.72 -13.92 26.91
CA THR A 350 -11.38 -14.04 28.21
C THR A 350 -10.96 -12.82 28.99
N ASP A 351 -11.85 -11.84 29.12
CA ASP A 351 -11.64 -10.67 29.98
C ASP A 351 -11.11 -11.18 31.32
N ALA A 352 -9.84 -10.89 31.59
CA ALA A 352 -9.17 -11.35 32.78
C ALA A 352 -9.88 -10.66 33.95
N GLY A 353 -10.73 -11.44 34.63
CA GLY A 353 -11.64 -11.06 35.70
C GLY A 353 -11.47 -9.66 36.28
N GLU A 354 -12.54 -8.88 36.23
CA GLU A 354 -12.86 -7.97 37.32
C GLU A 354 -12.90 -8.81 38.60
N THR A 355 -11.78 -8.86 39.32
CA THR A 355 -11.75 -9.31 40.71
C THR A 355 -12.50 -8.27 41.52
N GLU A 356 -13.69 -8.65 42.02
CA GLU A 356 -14.43 -7.91 43.06
C GLU A 356 -13.60 -7.68 44.33
#